data_AF-A0A352DYI5-F1
#
_entry.id   AF-A0A352DYI5-F1
#
_cell.length_a   1.000
_cell.length_b   1.000
_cell.length_c   1.000
_cell.angle_alpha   90.00
_cell.angle_beta   90.00
_cell.angle_gamma   90.00
#
_symmetry.space_group_name_H-M   'P 1'
#
loop_
_entity.id
_entity.type
_entity.pdbx_description
1 polymer ?
#
loop_
_entity_poly.entity_id
_entity_poly.type
_entity_poly.pdbx_seq_one_letter_code
_entity_poly.pdbx_strand_id
1 'polypeptide(L)'
;MKFRTCLLAVCMVIVPTLAMFSHLIPAGTRRSVRDCVMTWWAARARPTAVTPTSAARDPIQTVPDEPTSALVVPAKPGGPAPPPSPAGPDSGVRPPPLDVSVRRLSGLGAVSIECVALPAAVGRHLASCQVPLDAEGQLHRVFQMEGSDADTAVHLLLNDVMAWQRRLAEQRGILR
;
A
#
# COMPACT_ATOMS: atom_id res chain seq x y z
N MET A 1 -0.27 19.03 41.57
CA MET A 1 0.72 19.69 40.67
C MET A 1 2.08 19.00 40.63
N LYS A 2 2.58 18.42 41.74
CA LYS A 2 3.90 17.76 41.82
C LYS A 2 4.15 16.61 40.82
N PHE A 3 3.11 15.84 40.49
CA PHE A 3 3.22 14.70 39.54
C PHE A 3 3.55 15.14 38.10
N ARG A 4 2.92 16.21 37.61
CA ARG A 4 3.17 16.73 36.26
C ARG A 4 4.60 17.23 36.11
N THR A 5 5.11 17.94 37.12
CA THR A 5 6.49 18.43 37.15
C THR A 5 7.50 17.27 37.20
N CYS A 6 7.24 16.24 38.00
CA CYS A 6 8.09 15.06 38.07
C CYS A 6 8.12 14.30 36.73
N LEU A 7 6.96 14.09 36.10
CA LEU A 7 6.88 13.43 34.79
C LEU A 7 7.62 14.21 33.69
N LEU A 8 7.49 15.53 33.66
CA LEU A 8 8.24 16.37 32.70
C LEU A 8 9.75 16.31 32.95
N ALA A 9 10.19 16.38 34.21
CA ALA A 9 11.60 16.26 34.55
C ALA A 9 12.18 14.90 34.12
N VAL A 10 11.46 13.81 34.36
CA VAL A 10 11.86 12.47 33.93
C VAL A 10 11.90 12.35 32.41
N CYS A 11 10.89 12.85 31.69
CA CYS A 11 10.87 12.86 30.22
C CYS A 11 12.06 13.64 29.63
N MET A 12 12.38 14.80 30.20
CA MET A 12 13.48 15.64 29.73
C MET A 12 14.86 15.02 29.96
N VAL A 13 15.00 14.05 30.87
CA VAL A 13 16.26 13.32 31.10
C VAL A 13 16.31 12.02 30.29
N ILE A 14 15.20 11.27 30.25
CA ILE A 14 15.16 9.96 29.60
C ILE A 14 15.19 10.09 28.07
N VAL A 15 14.50 11.08 27.48
CA VAL A 15 14.46 11.21 26.02
C VAL A 15 15.84 11.52 25.42
N PRO A 16 16.61 12.50 25.94
CA PRO A 16 17.95 12.77 25.41
C PRO A 16 18.94 11.63 25.65
N THR A 17 18.86 10.95 26.79
CA THR A 17 19.72 9.80 27.06
C THR A 17 19.42 8.66 26.09
N LEU A 18 18.15 8.31 25.85
CA LEU A 18 17.78 7.31 24.83
C LEU A 18 18.23 7.71 23.42
N ALA A 19 18.13 9.00 23.06
CA ALA A 19 18.61 9.49 21.78
C ALA A 19 20.14 9.33 21.65
N MET A 20 20.90 9.67 22.69
CA MET A 20 22.34 9.48 22.71
C MET A 20 22.75 8.01 22.71
N PHE A 21 22.02 7.13 23.38
CA PHE A 21 22.34 5.69 23.41
C PHE A 21 21.76 4.90 22.24
N SER A 22 20.96 5.52 21.36
CA SER A 22 20.36 4.84 20.21
C SER A 22 21.41 4.14 19.35
N HIS A 23 22.54 4.79 19.07
CA HIS A 23 23.60 4.22 18.22
C HIS A 23 24.32 2.99 18.83
N LEU A 24 24.22 2.78 20.14
CA LEU A 24 24.88 1.69 20.86
C LEU A 24 24.04 0.42 20.98
N ILE A 25 22.77 0.44 20.59
CA ILE A 25 21.89 -0.72 20.76
C ILE A 25 22.03 -1.65 19.55
N PRO A 26 22.58 -2.87 19.72
CA PRO A 26 22.68 -3.86 18.65
C PRO A 26 21.30 -4.16 18.06
N ALA A 27 21.26 -4.40 16.75
CA ALA A 27 20.01 -4.64 16.02
C ALA A 27 19.19 -5.82 16.60
N GLY A 28 19.85 -6.84 17.14
CA GLY A 28 19.19 -8.00 17.78
C GLY A 28 18.39 -7.64 19.03
N THR A 29 18.91 -6.75 19.88
CA THR A 29 18.23 -6.29 21.11
C THR A 29 17.02 -5.41 20.82
N ARG A 30 17.06 -4.60 19.76
CA ARG A 30 15.90 -3.76 19.37
C ARG A 30 14.68 -4.60 18.99
N ARG A 31 14.88 -5.74 18.32
CA ARG A 31 13.79 -6.66 17.95
C ARG A 31 13.13 -7.28 19.17
N SER A 32 13.93 -7.82 20.09
CA SER A 32 13.41 -8.45 21.31
C SER A 32 12.63 -7.47 22.19
N VAL A 33 13.12 -6.22 22.31
CA VAL A 33 12.41 -5.17 23.05
C VAL A 33 11.11 -4.78 22.36
N ARG A 34 11.12 -4.60 21.03
CA ARG A 34 9.90 -4.28 20.27
C ARG A 34 8.84 -5.37 20.41
N ASP A 35 9.23 -6.64 20.31
CA ASP A 35 8.30 -7.76 20.40
C ASP A 35 7.73 -7.89 21.83
N CYS A 36 8.54 -7.66 22.85
CA CYS A 36 8.10 -7.59 24.25
C CYS A 36 7.13 -6.43 24.49
N VAL A 37 7.41 -5.24 23.94
CA VAL A 37 6.53 -4.07 24.06
C VAL A 37 5.20 -4.30 23.34
N MET A 38 5.22 -4.86 22.13
CA MET A 38 4.03 -5.14 21.34
C MET A 38 3.16 -6.22 21.98
N THR A 39 3.76 -7.27 22.54
CA THR A 39 3.01 -8.32 23.26
C THR A 39 2.38 -7.78 24.55
N TRP A 40 3.10 -6.95 25.31
CA TRP A 40 2.55 -6.29 26.48
C TRP A 40 1.38 -5.33 26.13
N TRP A 41 1.54 -4.54 25.07
CA TRP A 41 0.48 -3.65 24.58
C TRP A 41 -0.75 -4.43 24.11
N ALA A 42 -0.55 -5.51 23.34
CA ALA A 42 -1.63 -6.38 22.88
C ALA A 42 -2.37 -7.05 24.04
N ALA A 43 -1.65 -7.44 25.10
CA ALA A 43 -2.26 -7.97 26.32
C ALA A 43 -3.12 -6.92 27.05
N ARG A 44 -2.68 -5.65 27.04
CA ARG A 44 -3.40 -4.53 27.68
C ARG A 44 -4.58 -4.02 26.85
N ALA A 45 -4.53 -4.19 25.53
CA ALA A 45 -5.57 -3.77 24.60
C ALA A 45 -6.74 -4.77 24.49
N ARG A 46 -6.67 -5.95 25.11
CA ARG A 46 -7.83 -6.85 25.19
C ARG A 46 -8.92 -6.16 26.01
N PRO A 47 -10.05 -5.74 25.41
CA PRO A 47 -11.21 -5.38 26.20
C PRO A 47 -11.65 -6.64 26.94
N THR A 48 -11.92 -6.51 28.22
CA THR A 48 -12.58 -7.56 29.01
C THR A 48 -13.90 -7.86 28.31
N ALA A 49 -13.95 -8.96 27.55
CA ALA A 49 -15.16 -9.36 26.85
C ALA A 49 -16.22 -9.60 27.93
N VAL A 50 -17.18 -8.68 28.01
CA VAL A 50 -18.39 -8.85 28.80
C VAL A 50 -19.08 -10.08 28.23
N THR A 51 -19.25 -11.10 29.06
CA THR A 51 -19.96 -12.34 28.71
C THR A 51 -21.30 -11.99 28.07
N PRO A 52 -21.56 -12.37 26.81
CA PRO A 52 -22.90 -12.20 26.26
C PRO A 52 -23.82 -13.18 26.99
N THR A 53 -24.69 -12.62 27.83
CA THR A 53 -25.88 -13.30 28.33
C THR A 53 -26.67 -13.81 27.12
N SER A 54 -26.61 -15.13 26.94
CA SER A 54 -27.45 -15.89 26.01
C SER A 54 -28.92 -15.63 26.37
N ALA A 55 -29.57 -14.76 25.61
CA ALA A 55 -31.01 -14.60 25.60
C ALA A 55 -31.54 -15.23 24.31
N ALA A 56 -32.27 -16.32 24.50
CA ALA A 56 -32.99 -17.08 23.50
C ALA A 56 -34.20 -16.32 22.91
N ARG A 57 -34.72 -16.85 21.78
CA ARG A 57 -35.88 -16.48 20.93
C ARG A 57 -35.52 -15.61 19.72
N ASP A 58 -35.96 -15.88 18.50
CA ASP A 58 -36.73 -16.95 17.84
C ASP A 58 -36.55 -16.70 16.33
N PRO A 59 -36.56 -17.70 15.43
CA PRO A 59 -36.48 -17.47 13.99
C PRO A 59 -37.88 -17.36 13.40
N ILE A 60 -38.24 -16.22 12.80
CA ILE A 60 -39.38 -16.15 11.89
C ILE A 60 -38.92 -15.60 10.53
N GLN A 61 -38.91 -16.55 9.62
CA GLN A 61 -38.80 -16.52 8.17
C GLN A 61 -39.96 -15.73 7.55
N THR A 62 -39.68 -14.85 6.58
CA THR A 62 -40.60 -14.57 5.47
C THR A 62 -39.89 -13.86 4.30
N VAL A 63 -39.95 -14.51 3.15
CA VAL A 63 -39.70 -14.10 1.75
C VAL A 63 -40.88 -14.76 0.99
N PRO A 64 -41.34 -14.39 -0.24
CA PRO A 64 -41.00 -13.32 -1.21
C PRO A 64 -42.25 -12.50 -1.68
N ASP A 65 -42.08 -11.47 -2.53
CA ASP A 65 -42.72 -11.40 -3.88
C ASP A 65 -42.25 -10.19 -4.71
N GLU A 66 -42.34 -10.36 -6.03
CA GLU A 66 -41.97 -9.52 -7.19
C GLU A 66 -42.96 -8.31 -7.38
N PRO A 67 -42.88 -7.40 -8.40
CA PRO A 67 -42.53 -7.64 -9.81
C PRO A 67 -41.69 -6.59 -10.56
N THR A 68 -40.99 -7.12 -11.56
CA THR A 68 -40.79 -6.63 -12.94
C THR A 68 -41.43 -5.28 -13.33
N SER A 69 -40.61 -4.37 -13.87
CA SER A 69 -41.07 -3.35 -14.82
C SER A 69 -40.03 -3.14 -15.92
N ALA A 70 -40.38 -3.65 -17.10
CA ALA A 70 -39.71 -3.39 -18.36
C ALA A 70 -40.29 -2.13 -19.00
N LEU A 71 -39.44 -1.26 -19.57
CA LEU A 71 -39.87 -0.32 -20.61
C LEU A 71 -38.85 -0.28 -21.74
N VAL A 72 -39.39 -0.20 -22.94
CA VAL A 72 -38.83 -0.46 -24.26
C VAL A 72 -38.45 0.85 -24.96
N VAL A 73 -37.23 0.90 -25.54
CA VAL A 73 -36.78 1.37 -26.89
C VAL A 73 -37.52 2.58 -27.54
N PRO A 74 -36.80 3.57 -28.15
CA PRO A 74 -36.50 3.47 -29.58
C PRO A 74 -35.09 3.88 -30.02
N ALA A 75 -34.60 3.13 -31.00
CA ALA A 75 -33.43 3.40 -31.83
C ALA A 75 -33.66 4.60 -32.79
N LYS A 76 -32.59 5.31 -33.14
CA LYS A 76 -32.56 6.31 -34.22
C LYS A 76 -31.57 5.87 -35.32
N PRO A 77 -31.98 5.83 -36.61
CA PRO A 77 -31.16 5.37 -37.73
C PRO A 77 -30.44 6.51 -38.48
N GLY A 78 -29.31 6.19 -39.13
CA GLY A 78 -28.97 6.70 -40.47
C GLY A 78 -27.75 7.62 -40.70
N GLY A 79 -26.56 7.02 -40.89
CA GLY A 79 -25.50 7.31 -41.92
C GLY A 79 -24.77 8.68 -42.00
N PRO A 80 -23.72 8.85 -42.84
CA PRO A 80 -22.72 7.92 -43.39
C PRO A 80 -21.24 8.31 -43.03
N ALA A 81 -20.29 7.39 -43.20
CA ALA A 81 -18.82 7.61 -43.17
C ALA A 81 -18.26 7.84 -44.60
N PRO A 82 -16.95 8.09 -44.86
CA PRO A 82 -15.81 8.59 -44.05
C PRO A 82 -15.06 9.78 -44.73
N PRO A 83 -13.95 10.27 -44.17
CA PRO A 83 -12.70 10.13 -44.95
C PRO A 83 -11.54 9.45 -44.17
N PRO A 84 -10.58 8.82 -44.88
CA PRO A 84 -9.48 8.09 -44.27
C PRO A 84 -8.43 9.05 -43.68
N SER A 85 -8.33 9.07 -42.36
CA SER A 85 -7.17 9.64 -41.67
C SER A 85 -5.97 8.69 -41.84
N PRO A 86 -4.77 9.21 -42.14
CA PRO A 86 -3.58 8.39 -42.34
C PRO A 86 -3.22 7.68 -41.04
N ALA A 87 -3.23 6.35 -41.09
CA ALA A 87 -2.70 5.49 -40.05
C ALA A 87 -1.20 5.74 -39.92
N GLY A 88 -0.85 6.63 -38.98
CA GLY A 88 0.48 6.61 -38.40
C GLY A 88 0.70 5.24 -37.73
N PRO A 89 1.92 4.68 -37.76
CA PRO A 89 2.22 3.45 -37.05
C PRO A 89 2.13 3.74 -35.56
N ASP A 90 0.95 3.49 -35.00
CA ASP A 90 0.71 3.46 -33.57
C ASP A 90 1.51 2.28 -33.03
N SER A 91 2.79 2.53 -32.72
CA SER A 91 3.56 1.69 -31.81
C SER A 91 3.03 1.91 -30.40
N GLY A 92 1.73 1.73 -30.23
CA GLY A 92 1.02 1.68 -28.97
C GLY A 92 1.43 0.40 -28.28
N VAL A 93 2.60 0.43 -27.63
CA VAL A 93 2.99 -0.59 -26.67
C VAL A 93 2.00 -0.48 -25.52
N ARG A 94 0.88 -1.20 -25.66
CA ARG A 94 -0.14 -1.32 -24.61
C ARG A 94 0.56 -1.76 -23.33
N PRO A 95 0.41 -1.03 -22.21
CA PRO A 95 1.03 -1.43 -20.96
C PRO A 95 0.54 -2.84 -20.59
N PRO A 96 1.44 -3.69 -20.04
CA PRO A 96 1.05 -5.02 -19.60
C PRO A 96 -0.04 -4.91 -18.51
N PRO A 97 -0.93 -5.91 -18.39
CA PRO A 97 -1.96 -5.92 -17.37
C PRO A 97 -1.38 -5.71 -15.96
N LEU A 98 -2.07 -4.94 -15.13
CA LEU A 98 -1.67 -4.62 -13.75
C LEU A 98 -1.19 -5.85 -12.95
N ASP A 99 -1.88 -6.99 -13.05
CA ASP A 99 -1.51 -8.23 -12.34
C ASP A 99 -0.11 -8.74 -12.70
N VAL A 100 0.28 -8.62 -13.97
CA VAL A 100 1.60 -9.03 -14.43
C VAL A 100 2.67 -8.11 -13.87
N SER A 101 2.40 -6.81 -13.83
CA SER A 101 3.33 -5.81 -13.28
C SER A 101 3.49 -5.95 -11.77
N VAL A 102 2.40 -6.20 -11.03
CA VAL A 102 2.43 -6.44 -9.57
C VAL A 102 3.19 -7.73 -9.24
N ARG A 103 2.97 -8.81 -10.01
CA ARG A 103 3.72 -10.06 -9.85
C ARG A 103 5.22 -9.84 -10.12
N ARG A 104 5.58 -9.06 -11.13
CA ARG A 104 6.98 -8.70 -11.41
C ARG A 104 7.59 -7.88 -10.28
N LEU A 105 6.91 -6.83 -9.79
CA LEU A 105 7.34 -6.05 -8.63
C LEU A 105 7.61 -6.94 -7.41
N SER A 106 6.70 -7.88 -7.13
CA SER A 106 6.87 -8.85 -6.04
C SER A 106 8.10 -9.74 -6.26
N GLY A 107 8.35 -10.18 -7.50
CA GLY A 107 9.55 -10.95 -7.87
C GLY A 107 10.86 -10.16 -7.72
N LEU A 108 10.81 -8.82 -7.78
CA LEU A 108 11.93 -7.94 -7.48
C LEU A 108 12.13 -7.68 -5.97
N GLY A 109 11.31 -8.31 -5.11
CA GLY A 109 11.34 -8.13 -3.66
C GLY A 109 10.58 -6.89 -3.18
N ALA A 110 9.74 -6.27 -4.03
CA ALA A 110 8.89 -5.17 -3.58
C ALA A 110 7.81 -5.68 -2.61
N VAL A 111 7.59 -4.93 -1.54
CA VAL A 111 6.58 -5.15 -0.50
C VAL A 111 5.68 -3.92 -0.39
N SER A 112 4.49 -4.08 0.20
CA SER A 112 3.51 -3.00 0.39
C SER A 112 3.16 -2.28 -0.93
N ILE A 113 2.84 -3.05 -1.97
CA ILE A 113 2.45 -2.49 -3.28
C ILE A 113 1.03 -1.95 -3.17
N GLU A 114 0.86 -0.65 -3.30
CA GLU A 114 -0.42 0.04 -3.18
C GLU A 114 -0.65 0.92 -4.42
N CYS A 115 -1.88 0.94 -4.92
CA CYS A 115 -2.30 1.86 -5.98
C CYS A 115 -3.60 2.55 -5.57
N VAL A 116 -3.56 3.88 -5.49
CA VAL A 116 -4.66 4.70 -4.97
C VAL A 116 -5.02 5.76 -6.01
N ALA A 117 -6.32 5.94 -6.27
CA ALA A 117 -6.80 7.03 -7.11
C ALA A 117 -6.66 8.38 -6.38
N LEU A 118 -6.12 9.39 -7.05
CA LEU A 118 -5.87 10.72 -6.47
C LEU A 118 -7.16 11.57 -6.56
N PRO A 119 -7.72 12.04 -5.44
CA PRO A 119 -8.99 12.79 -5.46
C PRO A 119 -8.86 14.18 -6.10
N ALA A 120 -7.65 14.75 -6.11
CA ALA A 120 -7.39 16.10 -6.61
C ALA A 120 -7.20 16.15 -8.14
N ALA A 121 -7.07 15.01 -8.83
CA ALA A 121 -6.85 14.98 -10.27
C ALA A 121 -7.62 13.81 -10.89
N VAL A 122 -8.68 14.13 -11.62
CA VAL A 122 -9.56 13.13 -12.25
C VAL A 122 -8.72 12.20 -13.14
N GLY A 123 -8.86 10.90 -12.89
CA GLY A 123 -8.17 9.84 -13.63
C GLY A 123 -6.72 9.61 -13.20
N ARG A 124 -6.13 10.39 -12.28
CA ARG A 124 -4.74 10.11 -11.86
C ARG A 124 -4.67 9.05 -10.76
N HIS A 125 -3.69 8.18 -10.86
CA HIS A 125 -3.41 7.14 -9.87
C HIS A 125 -1.99 7.30 -9.33
N LEU A 126 -1.83 7.12 -8.02
CA LEU A 126 -0.55 7.02 -7.34
C LEU A 126 -0.27 5.55 -7.05
N ALA A 127 0.78 4.99 -7.64
CA ALA A 127 1.30 3.68 -7.29
C ALA A 127 2.52 3.84 -6.38
N SER A 128 2.60 3.04 -5.32
CA SER A 128 3.73 3.04 -4.39
C SER A 128 4.15 1.62 -4.02
N CYS A 129 5.43 1.43 -3.74
CA CYS A 129 5.95 0.19 -3.17
C CYS A 129 7.20 0.45 -2.33
N GLN A 130 7.58 -0.52 -1.51
CA GLN A 130 8.81 -0.50 -0.72
C GLN A 130 9.73 -1.63 -1.15
N VAL A 131 11.03 -1.38 -1.31
CA VAL A 131 12.01 -2.41 -1.68
C VAL A 131 13.10 -2.46 -0.61
N PRO A 132 13.41 -3.63 -0.02
CA PRO A 132 14.44 -3.75 1.00
C PRO A 132 15.84 -3.43 0.42
N LEU A 133 16.64 -2.71 1.21
CA LEU A 133 18.02 -2.32 0.90
C LEU A 133 19.05 -3.26 1.51
N ASP A 134 18.69 -3.92 2.61
CA ASP A 134 19.52 -4.86 3.37
C ASP A 134 18.89 -6.27 3.38
N ALA A 135 19.68 -7.27 3.77
CA ALA A 135 19.22 -8.67 3.83
C ALA A 135 18.20 -8.87 4.97
N GLU A 136 18.28 -8.01 5.98
CA GLU A 136 17.47 -8.03 7.18
C GLU A 136 16.10 -7.35 7.02
N GLY A 137 15.86 -6.71 5.88
CA GLY A 137 14.64 -5.93 5.60
C GLY A 137 14.38 -4.87 6.68
N GLN A 138 15.43 -4.23 7.21
CA GLN A 138 15.27 -3.12 8.16
C GLN A 138 15.26 -1.78 7.43
N LEU A 139 16.01 -1.68 6.34
CA LEU A 139 16.06 -0.50 5.51
C LEU A 139 15.22 -0.74 4.27
N HIS A 140 14.21 0.09 4.06
CA HIS A 140 13.39 0.06 2.86
C HIS A 140 13.56 1.35 2.07
N ARG A 141 13.63 1.22 0.74
CA ARG A 141 13.49 2.34 -0.19
C ARG A 141 12.06 2.40 -0.66
N VAL A 142 11.42 3.55 -0.46
CA VAL A 142 10.06 3.81 -0.94
C VAL A 142 10.12 4.36 -2.35
N PHE A 143 9.28 3.83 -3.23
CA PHE A 143 9.08 4.28 -4.59
C PHE A 143 7.64 4.72 -4.77
N GLN A 144 7.44 5.82 -5.48
CA GLN A 144 6.13 6.40 -5.75
C GLN A 144 6.10 6.94 -7.17
N MET A 145 5.06 6.61 -7.92
CA MET A 145 4.86 7.08 -9.29
C MET A 145 3.40 7.42 -9.52
N GLU A 146 3.17 8.51 -10.26
CA GLU A 146 1.83 8.92 -10.68
C GLU A 146 1.61 8.58 -12.16
N GLY A 147 0.42 8.08 -12.49
CA GLY A 147 0.01 7.78 -13.86
C GLY A 147 -1.39 8.33 -14.17
N SER A 148 -1.72 8.35 -15.47
CA SER A 148 -3.05 8.71 -16.01
C SER A 148 -4.13 7.65 -15.78
N ASP A 149 -3.74 6.48 -15.29
CA ASP A 149 -4.55 5.32 -14.96
C ASP A 149 -3.71 4.38 -14.07
N ALA A 150 -4.35 3.37 -13.48
CA ALA A 150 -3.68 2.46 -12.55
C ALA A 150 -2.57 1.62 -13.22
N ASP A 151 -2.82 1.09 -14.42
CA ASP A 151 -1.85 0.27 -15.16
C ASP A 151 -0.60 1.08 -15.51
N THR A 152 -0.76 2.31 -16.00
CA THR A 152 0.32 3.22 -16.30
C THR A 152 1.13 3.57 -15.05
N ALA A 153 0.47 3.90 -13.93
CA ALA A 153 1.17 4.22 -12.68
C ALA A 153 2.02 3.05 -12.17
N VAL A 154 1.46 1.83 -12.17
CA VAL A 154 2.17 0.61 -11.75
C VAL A 154 3.29 0.25 -12.72
N HIS A 155 3.09 0.46 -14.03
CA HIS A 155 4.12 0.22 -15.03
C HIS A 155 5.32 1.17 -14.89
N LEU A 156 5.06 2.46 -14.64
CA LEU A 156 6.10 3.45 -14.35
C LEU A 156 6.86 3.09 -13.07
N LEU A 157 6.14 2.66 -12.02
CA LEU A 157 6.73 2.19 -10.78
C LEU A 157 7.68 1.00 -11.00
N LEU A 158 7.24 -0.01 -11.77
CA LEU A 158 8.07 -1.17 -12.12
C LEU A 158 9.34 -0.76 -12.86
N ASN A 159 9.23 0.14 -13.84
CA ASN A 159 10.38 0.61 -14.61
C ASN A 159 11.41 1.34 -13.73
N ASP A 160 10.97 2.14 -12.77
CA ASP A 160 11.88 2.85 -11.87
C ASP A 160 12.57 1.91 -10.88
N VAL A 161 11.85 0.94 -10.31
CA VAL A 161 12.43 -0.09 -9.45
C VAL A 161 13.48 -0.90 -10.21
N MET A 162 13.21 -1.32 -11.45
CA MET A 162 14.18 -2.02 -12.30
C MET A 162 15.41 -1.17 -12.60
N ALA A 163 15.22 0.11 -12.94
CA ALA A 163 16.32 1.01 -13.22
C ALA A 163 17.20 1.22 -11.98
N TRP A 164 16.59 1.34 -10.80
CA TRP A 164 17.31 1.42 -9.54
C TRP A 164 18.10 0.15 -9.22
N GLN A 165 17.52 -1.03 -9.41
CA GLN A 165 18.22 -2.30 -9.17
C GLN A 165 19.45 -2.47 -10.07
N ARG A 166 19.35 -2.06 -11.35
CA ARG A 166 20.51 -2.06 -12.26
C ARG A 166 21.65 -1.18 -11.73
N ARG A 167 21.34 0.05 -11.32
CA ARG A 167 22.35 0.95 -10.71
C ARG A 167 22.97 0.37 -9.44
N LEU A 168 22.19 -0.33 -8.62
CA LEU A 168 22.70 -0.98 -7.41
C LEU A 168 23.64 -2.14 -7.75
N ALA A 169 23.31 -2.93 -8.77
CA ALA A 169 24.17 -4.01 -9.26
C ALA A 169 25.51 -3.47 -9.77
N GLU A 170 25.48 -2.36 -10.51
CA GLU A 170 26.68 -1.64 -10.99
C GLU A 170 27.54 -1.16 -9.80
N GLN A 171 26.95 -0.51 -8.80
CA GLN A 171 27.67 -0.03 -7.61
C GLN A 171 28.31 -1.16 -6.79
N ARG A 172 27.60 -2.30 -6.65
CA ARG A 172 28.14 -3.48 -5.94
C ARG A 172 29.26 -4.16 -6.73
N GLY A 173 29.22 -4.10 -8.05
CA GLY A 173 30.28 -4.63 -8.93
C GLY A 173 31.57 -3.82 -8.87
N ILE A 174 31.49 -2.51 -8.65
CA ILE A 174 32.64 -1.60 -8.55
C ILE A 174 33.42 -1.79 -7.23
N LEU A 175 32.78 -2.34 -6.19
CA LEU A 175 33.38 -2.55 -4.87
C LEU A 175 34.07 -3.92 -4.71
N ARG A 176 34.29 -4.65 -5.81
CA ARG A 176 35.06 -5.91 -5.86
C ARG A 176 36.38 -5.72 -6.56
#